data_AF-A0A6N9BBU2-F1
#
_entry.id   AF-A0A6N9BBU2-F1
#
_cell.length_a   1.000
_cell.length_b   1.000
_cell.length_c   1.000
_cell.angle_alpha   90.00
_cell.angle_beta   90.00
_cell.angle_gamma   90.00
#
_symmetry.space_group_name_H-M   'P 1'
#
loop_
_entity.id
_entity.type
_entity.pdbx_description
1 polymer ?
#
loop_
_entity_poly.entity_id
_entity_poly.type
_entity_poly.pdbx_seq_one_letter_code
_entity_poly.pdbx_strand_id
1 'polypeptide(L)' 'MTEDEGGRRKRPVRRETRYPRRLVASVSEDTAAAIERAADEAGVAVAAVVRECIEHGLPRFRERHRGRRRRRTGR' A
#
# COMPACT_ATOMS: atom_id res chain seq x y z
N MET A 1 30.57 -38.30 -21.04
CA MET A 1 29.49 -38.89 -20.21
C MET A 1 29.24 -37.94 -19.04
N THR A 2 27.97 -37.52 -18.89
CA THR A 2 27.32 -36.78 -17.78
C THR A 2 27.93 -35.45 -17.33
N GLU A 3 27.59 -34.40 -18.07
CA GLU A 3 27.47 -33.03 -17.54
C GLU A 3 26.08 -32.91 -16.90
N ASP A 4 26.03 -32.83 -15.56
CA ASP A 4 24.82 -32.45 -14.83
C ASP A 4 25.21 -31.76 -13.52
N GLU A 5 25.18 -30.43 -13.50
CA GLU A 5 24.97 -29.67 -12.26
C GLU A 5 23.87 -28.61 -12.45
N GLY A 6 22.64 -29.10 -12.35
CA GLY A 6 21.72 -28.65 -11.31
C GLY A 6 21.35 -27.17 -11.31
N GLY A 7 20.34 -26.82 -12.11
CA GLY A 7 19.62 -25.55 -12.01
C GLY A 7 19.15 -25.27 -10.57
N ARG A 8 19.74 -24.23 -9.94
CA ARG A 8 19.29 -23.70 -8.65
C ARG A 8 17.94 -23.00 -8.84
N ARG A 9 16.84 -23.75 -8.78
CA ARG A 9 15.49 -23.18 -8.72
C ARG A 9 15.45 -22.21 -7.53
N LYS A 10 15.34 -20.90 -7.77
CA LYS A 10 15.05 -19.88 -6.75
C LYS A 10 13.73 -20.29 -6.08
N ARG A 11 13.80 -21.04 -4.98
CA ARG A 11 12.63 -21.29 -4.13
C ARG A 11 12.08 -19.92 -3.75
N PRO A 12 10.78 -19.64 -3.96
CA PRO A 12 10.20 -18.36 -3.55
C PRO A 12 10.36 -18.26 -2.04
N VAL A 13 11.26 -17.38 -1.60
CA VAL A 13 11.44 -17.08 -0.18
C VAL A 13 10.20 -16.31 0.24
N ARG A 14 9.36 -16.91 1.09
CA ARG A 14 8.33 -16.17 1.82
C ARG A 14 9.04 -15.19 2.74
N ARG A 15 9.22 -13.94 2.28
CA ARG A 15 9.65 -12.82 3.12
C ARG A 15 8.41 -12.29 3.82
N GLU A 16 8.26 -12.60 5.10
CA GLU A 16 7.24 -11.99 5.94
C GLU A 16 7.63 -10.52 6.15
N THR A 17 7.08 -9.62 5.33
CA THR A 17 7.26 -8.18 5.55
C THR A 17 6.44 -7.79 6.77
N ARG A 18 7.09 -7.73 7.94
CA ARG A 18 6.55 -7.02 9.09
C ARG A 18 6.38 -5.56 8.72
N TYR A 19 5.14 -5.12 8.58
CA TYR A 19 4.83 -3.70 8.45
C TYR A 19 4.98 -3.03 9.82
N PRO A 20 5.59 -1.83 9.89
CA PRO A 20 5.68 -1.10 11.15
C PRO A 20 4.28 -0.79 11.68
N ARG A 21 4.11 -0.84 13.00
CA ARG A 21 2.83 -0.54 13.68
C ARG A 21 2.37 0.91 13.51
N ARG A 22 3.29 1.81 13.14
CA ARG A 22 3.04 3.24 12.91
C ARG A 22 3.77 3.66 11.65
N LEU A 23 3.08 4.40 10.80
CA LEU A 23 3.63 5.04 9.61
C LEU A 23 3.51 6.55 9.78
N VAL A 24 4.50 7.29 9.28
CA VAL A 24 4.47 8.75 9.20
C VAL A 24 4.32 9.11 7.73
N ALA A 25 3.38 10.00 7.43
CA ALA A 25 3.14 10.51 6.10
C ALA A 25 3.11 12.04 6.15
N SER A 26 3.71 12.66 5.14
CA SER A 26 3.62 14.10 4.92
C SER A 26 2.49 14.38 3.92
N VAL A 27 1.65 15.36 4.24
CA VAL A 27 0.56 15.84 3.38
C VAL A 27 0.67 17.36 3.24
N SER A 28 -0.07 17.95 2.29
CA SER A 28 -0.16 19.40 2.22
C SER A 28 -0.84 19.96 3.46
N GLU A 29 -0.55 21.21 3.80
CA GLU A 29 -1.14 21.92 4.93
C GLU A 29 -2.67 21.94 4.84
N ASP A 30 -3.22 22.24 3.66
CA ASP A 30 -4.68 22.21 3.42
C ASP A 30 -5.30 20.84 3.72
N THR A 31 -4.59 19.76 3.35
CA THR A 31 -5.06 18.39 3.60
C THR A 31 -5.04 18.07 5.09
N ALA A 32 -4.00 18.49 5.80
CA ALA A 32 -3.91 18.34 7.25
C ALA A 32 -5.05 19.08 7.95
N ALA A 33 -5.29 20.35 7.60
CA ALA A 33 -6.36 21.17 8.16
C ALA A 33 -7.77 20.59 7.87
N ALA A 34 -7.98 19.99 6.69
CA ALA A 34 -9.23 19.31 6.37
C ALA A 34 -9.45 18.07 7.25
N ILE A 35 -8.40 17.28 7.48
CA ILE A 35 -8.47 16.07 8.32
C ILE A 35 -8.71 16.46 9.79
N GLU A 36 -8.03 17.49 10.29
CA GLU A 36 -8.20 17.98 11.66
C GLU A 36 -9.62 18.46 11.93
N ARG A 37 -10.19 19.26 11.01
CA ARG A 37 -11.59 19.69 11.12
C ARG A 37 -12.57 18.52 11.11
N ALA A 38 -12.39 17.55 10.21
CA ALA A 38 -13.25 16.37 10.17
C ALA A 38 -13.16 15.53 11.46
N ALA A 39 -11.96 15.46 12.07
CA ALA A 39 -11.76 14.77 13.33
C ALA A 39 -12.48 15.49 14.49
N ASP A 40 -12.40 16.82 14.53
CA ASP A 40 -13.08 17.67 15.51
C ASP A 40 -14.60 17.58 15.39
N GLU A 41 -15.14 17.74 14.17
CA GLU A 41 -16.58 17.62 13.87
C GLU A 41 -17.16 16.26 14.26
N ALA A 42 -16.39 15.19 14.09
CA ALA A 42 -16.80 13.83 14.44
C ALA A 42 -16.49 13.45 15.90
N GLY A 43 -15.74 14.28 16.64
CA GLY A 43 -15.31 13.97 18.01
C GLY A 43 -14.39 12.75 18.12
N VAL A 44 -13.57 12.49 17.10
CA VAL A 44 -12.68 11.32 17.03
C VAL A 44 -11.21 11.74 16.86
N ALA A 45 -10.29 10.80 17.06
CA ALA A 45 -8.88 11.05 16.79
C ALA A 45 -8.62 11.18 15.28
N VAL A 46 -7.73 12.09 14.89
CA VAL A 46 -7.20 12.25 13.52
C VAL A 46 -6.81 10.91 12.88
N ALA A 47 -6.18 10.02 13.65
CA ALA A 47 -5.75 8.70 13.17
C ALA A 47 -6.92 7.81 12.72
N ALA A 48 -8.12 7.96 13.31
CA ALA A 48 -9.31 7.24 12.90
C ALA A 48 -9.81 7.74 11.54
N VAL A 49 -9.88 9.06 11.36
CA VAL A 49 -10.25 9.69 10.08
C VAL A 49 -9.28 9.28 8.96
N VAL A 50 -7.96 9.30 9.24
CA VAL A 50 -6.95 8.88 8.27
C VAL A 50 -7.10 7.40 7.93
N ARG A 51 -7.38 6.53 8.91
CA ARG A 51 -7.60 5.11 8.67
C ARG A 51 -8.81 4.89 7.77
N GLU A 52 -9.93 5.53 8.07
CA GLU A 52 -11.15 5.46 7.27
C GLU A 52 -10.91 5.95 5.83
N CYS A 53 -10.22 7.09 5.66
CA CYS A 53 -9.83 7.63 4.35
C CYS A 53 -9.01 6.61 3.54
N ILE A 54 -8.08 5.89 4.19
CA ILE A 54 -7.29 4.86 3.52
C ILE A 54 -8.17 3.65 3.16
N GLU A 55 -9.00 3.17 4.08
CA GLU A 55 -9.85 1.99 3.88
C GLU A 55 -10.85 2.19 2.73
N HIS A 56 -11.41 3.39 2.58
CA HIS A 56 -12.35 3.72 1.51
C HIS A 56 -11.68 4.28 0.25
N GLY A 57 -10.52 4.93 0.38
CA GLY A 57 -9.76 5.48 -0.74
C GLY A 57 -8.97 4.42 -1.51
N LEU A 58 -8.45 3.39 -0.82
CA LEU A 58 -7.60 2.36 -1.41
C LEU A 58 -8.35 1.49 -2.45
N PRO A 59 -9.62 1.08 -2.27
CA PRO A 59 -10.39 0.40 -3.31
C PRO A 59 -10.53 1.23 -4.58
N ARG A 60 -10.92 2.51 -4.46
CA ARG A 60 -11.04 3.43 -5.60
C ARG A 60 -9.71 3.64 -6.31
N PHE A 61 -8.62 3.78 -5.56
CA PHE A 61 -7.27 3.84 -6.12
C PHE A 61 -6.91 2.54 -6.86
N ARG A 62 -7.16 1.37 -6.25
CA ARG A 62 -6.90 0.07 -6.87
C ARG A 62 -7.70 -0.10 -8.15
N GLU A 63 -8.95 0.30 -8.20
CA GLU A 63 -9.81 0.29 -9.39
C GLU A 63 -9.25 1.18 -10.51
N ARG A 64 -8.90 2.43 -10.18
CA ARG A 64 -8.30 3.37 -11.14
C ARG A 64 -6.99 2.84 -11.74
N HIS A 65 -6.25 2.05 -10.97
CA HIS A 65 -4.98 1.44 -11.41
C HIS A 65 -5.13 -0.03 -11.83
N ARG A 66 -6.35 -0.59 -11.80
CA ARG A 66 -6.66 -1.96 -12.23
C ARG A 66 -6.56 -2.01 -13.75
N GLY A 67 -5.47 -2.59 -14.24
CA GLY A 67 -5.17 -2.69 -15.68
C GLY A 67 -3.87 -2.04 -16.13
N ARG A 68 -3.32 -1.07 -15.38
CA ARG A 68 -1.98 -0.49 -15.68
C ARG A 68 -0.83 -1.51 -15.53
N ARG A 69 -1.03 -2.57 -14.74
CA ARG A 69 -0.08 -3.70 -14.59
C ARG A 69 -0.14 -4.74 -15.72
N ARG A 70 -0.95 -4.57 -16.76
CA ARG A 70 -1.01 -5.48 -17.94
C ARG A 70 -0.22 -4.96 -19.16
N ARG A 71 0.91 -4.26 -18.96
CA ARG A 71 1.88 -3.98 -20.02
C ARG A 71 3.32 -4.24 -19.56
N ARG A 72 3.63 -5.48 -19.15
CA ARG A 72 5.04 -5.95 -19.13
C ARG A 72 5.15 -7.48 -19.12
N THR A 73 4.47 -8.16 -20.05
CA THR A 73 4.82 -9.53 -20.47
C THR A 73 4.46 -9.66 -21.95
N GLY A 74 5.13 -8.86 -22.77
CA GLY A 74 5.39 -9.20 -24.17
C GLY A 74 6.82 -9.70 -24.24
N ARG A 75 7.04 -10.99 -23.96
CA ARG A 75 8.18 -11.74 -24.44
C ARG A 75 7.82 -13.22 -24.44
#